data_AF-B4MUJ4-F1
#
_entry.id   AF-B4MUJ4-F1
#
_cell.length_a   1.000
_cell.length_b   1.000
_cell.length_c   1.000
_cell.angle_alpha   90.00
_cell.angle_beta   90.00
_cell.angle_gamma   90.00
#
_symmetry.space_group_name_H-M   'P 1'
#
loop_
_entity.id
_entity.type
_entity.pdbx_description
1 polymer ?
#
loop_
_entity_poly.entity_id
_entity_poly.type
_entity_poly.pdbx_seq_one_letter_code
_entity_poly.pdbx_strand_id
1 'polypeptide(L)'
;MSSYISRLRAAQSASKRLISQLTQREGKVSAFLRRLGLGGKVVAPIPRAISTTPVRKAEMADPLEHATGIEKRELLLKAAGCADPWAMRKPLRRGSGRENDPTVIPSAFDGRLVGCICLGDRFAKWMWLEKGAPKRCECGHFFVLKNVPPV
;
A
#
# COMPACT_ATOMS: atom_id res chain seq x y z
N MET A 1 -17.70 17.06 2.24
CA MET A 1 -17.18 16.86 3.61
C MET A 1 -17.66 18.02 4.47
N SER A 2 -18.30 17.70 5.61
CA SER A 2 -19.28 18.53 6.31
C SER A 2 -18.77 19.88 6.82
N SER A 3 -19.47 20.97 6.47
CA SER A 3 -19.26 22.36 6.92
C SER A 3 -19.41 22.55 8.44
N TYR A 4 -19.88 21.51 9.12
CA TYR A 4 -20.01 21.42 10.57
C TYR A 4 -18.64 21.24 11.27
N ILE A 5 -17.73 20.43 10.71
CA ILE A 5 -16.41 20.16 11.31
C ILE A 5 -15.51 21.40 11.21
N SER A 6 -15.65 22.21 10.15
CA SER A 6 -14.97 23.50 10.00
C SER A 6 -15.42 24.53 11.04
N ARG A 7 -16.69 24.52 11.46
CA ARG A 7 -17.21 25.43 12.49
C ARG A 7 -16.75 25.04 13.90
N LEU A 8 -16.62 23.74 14.18
CA LEU A 8 -16.10 23.24 15.46
C LEU A 8 -14.62 23.58 15.68
N ARG A 9 -13.79 23.59 14.62
CA ARG A 9 -12.39 24.02 14.71
C ARG A 9 -12.21 25.53 14.96
N ALA A 10 -13.17 26.36 14.55
CA ALA A 10 -13.13 27.81 14.80
C ALA A 10 -13.52 28.19 16.25
N ALA A 11 -14.38 27.40 16.89
CA ALA A 11 -14.88 27.67 18.25
C ALA A 11 -13.87 27.45 19.38
N GLN A 12 -12.82 26.63 19.16
CA GLN A 12 -11.84 26.29 20.21
C GLN A 12 -10.65 27.24 20.36
N SER A 13 -10.57 28.31 19.55
CA SER A 13 -9.54 29.33 19.77
C SER A 13 -10.03 30.37 20.77
N ALA A 14 -9.98 30.04 22.07
CA ALA A 14 -9.95 31.08 23.10
C ALA A 14 -8.84 32.06 22.69
N SER A 15 -9.20 33.34 22.51
CA SER A 15 -8.30 34.30 21.86
C SER A 15 -6.96 34.29 22.60
N LYS A 16 -5.85 34.39 21.86
CA LYS A 16 -4.49 34.42 22.44
C LYS A 16 -4.37 35.44 23.58
N ARG A 17 -5.18 36.50 23.54
CA ARG A 17 -5.29 37.53 24.59
C ARG A 17 -5.91 37.02 25.90
N LEU A 18 -6.89 36.12 25.82
CA LEU A 18 -7.57 35.54 26.98
C LEU A 18 -6.69 34.47 27.64
N ILE A 19 -5.99 33.65 26.85
CA ILE A 19 -4.97 32.70 27.34
C ILE A 19 -3.79 33.46 27.97
N SER A 20 -3.33 34.57 27.37
CA SER A 20 -2.26 35.39 27.96
C SER A 20 -2.68 36.07 29.27
N GLN A 21 -3.95 36.50 29.37
CA GLN A 21 -4.48 37.09 30.61
C GLN A 21 -4.65 36.06 31.74
N LEU A 22 -5.08 34.83 31.41
CA LEU A 22 -5.19 33.74 32.38
C LEU A 22 -3.81 33.27 32.86
N THR A 23 -2.85 33.08 31.95
CA THR A 23 -1.47 32.69 32.30
C THR A 23 -0.74 33.77 33.12
N GLN A 24 -0.95 35.06 32.82
CA GLN A 24 -0.44 36.15 33.67
C GLN A 24 -1.07 36.17 35.08
N ARG A 25 -2.33 35.75 35.23
CA ARG A 25 -2.99 35.66 36.55
C ARG A 25 -2.44 34.51 37.39
N GLU A 26 -2.22 33.34 36.81
CA GLU A 26 -1.62 32.19 37.54
C GLU A 26 -0.17 32.46 37.97
N GLY A 27 0.60 33.17 37.13
CA GLY A 27 1.96 33.61 37.47
C GLY A 27 2.01 34.55 38.69
N LYS A 28 1.05 35.48 38.81
CA LYS A 28 0.98 36.44 39.92
C LYS A 28 0.52 35.80 41.23
N VAL A 29 -0.47 34.91 41.18
CA VAL A 29 -0.95 34.18 42.37
C VAL A 29 0.13 33.22 42.89
N SER A 30 0.77 32.46 42.00
CA SER A 30 1.86 31.55 42.40
C SER A 30 3.12 32.28 42.89
N ALA A 31 3.40 33.50 42.40
CA ALA A 31 4.47 34.34 42.90
C ALA A 31 4.13 34.96 44.27
N PHE A 32 2.87 35.36 44.48
CA PHE A 32 2.37 35.89 45.76
C PHE A 32 2.39 34.81 46.85
N LEU A 33 1.96 33.60 46.55
CA LEU A 33 2.02 32.45 47.47
C LEU A 33 3.47 32.05 47.83
N ARG A 34 4.41 32.18 46.88
CA ARG A 34 5.85 32.01 47.15
C ARG A 34 6.40 33.10 48.07
N ARG A 35 5.95 34.35 47.91
CA ARG A 35 6.37 35.49 48.75
C ARG A 35 5.85 35.40 50.19
N LEU A 36 4.69 34.76 50.38
CA LEU A 36 4.12 34.46 51.69
C LEU A 36 4.70 33.19 52.35
N GLY A 37 5.71 32.55 51.76
CA GLY A 37 6.35 31.35 52.32
C GLY A 37 5.49 30.07 52.24
N LEU A 38 4.30 30.14 51.62
CA LEU A 38 3.36 29.02 51.46
C LEU A 38 3.61 28.20 50.17
N GLY A 39 4.72 28.45 49.47
CA GLY A 39 5.11 27.72 48.27
C GLY A 39 5.88 26.45 48.62
N GLY A 40 5.20 25.32 48.76
CA GLY A 40 5.85 24.01 48.88
C GLY A 40 6.77 23.74 47.68
N LYS A 41 7.99 23.27 47.93
CA LYS A 41 8.89 22.77 46.86
C LYS A 41 8.26 21.52 46.25
N VAL A 42 7.53 21.67 45.15
CA VAL A 42 7.13 20.52 44.33
C VAL A 42 8.39 20.04 43.62
N VAL A 43 9.05 19.04 44.21
CA VAL A 43 10.11 18.30 43.53
C VAL A 43 9.42 17.51 42.44
N ALA A 44 9.50 17.98 41.20
CA ALA A 44 9.02 17.22 40.06
C ALA A 44 9.73 15.85 40.07
N PRO A 45 9.00 14.73 39.91
CA PRO A 45 9.63 13.43 39.84
C PRO A 45 10.60 13.43 38.66
N ILE A 46 11.89 13.15 38.93
CA ILE A 46 12.89 12.94 37.89
C ILE A 46 12.35 11.81 37.02
N PRO A 47 12.15 12.00 35.71
CA PRO A 47 11.70 10.92 34.84
C PRO A 47 12.75 9.81 34.94
N ARG A 48 12.35 8.65 35.44
CA ARG A 48 13.19 7.44 35.41
C ARG A 48 13.59 7.22 33.95
N ALA A 49 14.89 7.31 33.66
CA ALA A 49 15.39 6.99 32.34
C ALA A 49 14.97 5.55 32.03
N ILE A 50 14.08 5.38 31.05
CA ILE A 50 13.72 4.04 30.60
C ILE A 50 15.02 3.44 30.05
N SER A 51 15.47 2.33 30.62
CA SER A 51 16.60 1.57 30.07
C SER A 51 16.23 1.13 28.66
N THR A 52 16.60 1.93 27.67
CA THR A 52 16.52 1.54 26.27
C THR A 52 17.71 0.64 26.03
N THR A 53 17.53 -0.66 26.27
CA THR A 53 18.46 -1.68 25.77
C THR A 53 18.74 -1.41 24.28
N PRO A 54 19.92 -1.77 23.75
CA PRO A 54 20.28 -1.52 22.35
C PRO A 54 19.24 -2.05 21.34
N VAL A 55 18.40 -3.00 21.77
CA VAL A 55 17.21 -3.50 21.06
C VAL A 55 16.24 -2.37 20.63
N ARG A 56 16.09 -1.29 21.41
CA ARG A 56 15.25 -0.15 21.03
C ARG A 56 15.86 0.78 19.97
N LYS A 57 17.16 0.63 19.68
CA LYS A 57 17.88 1.36 18.62
C LYS A 57 18.25 0.47 17.44
N ALA A 58 17.89 -0.81 17.48
CA ALA A 58 18.11 -1.70 16.35
C ALA A 58 17.13 -1.33 15.24
N GLU A 59 17.67 -0.96 14.08
CA GLU A 59 16.87 -0.88 12.86
C GLU A 59 16.45 -2.30 12.46
N MET A 60 15.21 -2.43 12.00
CA MET A 60 14.72 -3.71 11.47
C MET A 60 15.52 -4.05 10.21
N ALA A 61 15.76 -5.34 9.96
CA ALA A 61 16.43 -5.78 8.74
C ALA A 61 15.66 -5.29 7.50
N ASP A 62 16.40 -4.94 6.44
CA ASP A 62 15.79 -4.55 5.17
C ASP A 62 14.92 -5.72 4.65
N PRO A 63 13.64 -5.48 4.33
CA PRO A 63 12.77 -6.49 3.72
C PRO A 63 13.41 -7.23 2.53
N LEU A 64 14.25 -6.58 1.72
CA LEU A 64 14.90 -7.23 0.58
C LEU A 64 15.99 -8.23 0.97
N GLU A 65 16.75 -7.92 2.03
CA GLU A 65 17.81 -8.80 2.53
C GLU A 65 17.23 -9.97 3.33
N HIS A 66 16.16 -9.72 4.08
CA HIS A 66 15.49 -10.73 4.89
C HIS A 66 14.65 -11.71 4.05
N ALA A 67 14.02 -11.24 2.97
CA ALA A 67 13.19 -12.08 2.11
C ALA A 67 14.01 -13.17 1.41
N THR A 68 13.43 -14.37 1.27
CA THR A 68 14.02 -15.50 0.54
C THR A 68 12.99 -16.14 -0.39
N GLY A 69 13.44 -17.02 -1.29
CA GLY A 69 12.55 -17.78 -2.18
C GLY A 69 11.72 -16.91 -3.12
N ILE A 70 10.42 -17.20 -3.21
CA ILE A 70 9.46 -16.54 -4.12
C ILE A 70 9.27 -15.07 -3.74
N GLU A 71 9.20 -14.76 -2.45
CA GLU A 71 9.03 -13.39 -1.97
C GLU A 71 10.18 -12.48 -2.43
N LYS A 72 11.42 -12.96 -2.33
CA LYS A 72 12.59 -12.21 -2.80
C LYS A 72 12.53 -11.94 -4.30
N ARG A 73 12.11 -12.92 -5.10
CA ARG A 73 11.97 -12.76 -6.56
C ARG A 73 10.92 -11.72 -6.90
N GLU A 74 9.78 -11.72 -6.22
CA GLU A 74 8.77 -10.70 -6.39
C GLU A 74 9.27 -9.29 -6.06
N LEU A 75 10.02 -9.13 -4.96
CA LEU A 75 10.60 -7.84 -4.56
C LEU A 75 11.60 -7.34 -5.60
N LEU A 76 12.46 -8.21 -6.12
CA LEU A 76 13.42 -7.86 -7.17
C LEU A 76 12.72 -7.45 -8.48
N LEU A 77 11.65 -8.14 -8.87
CA LEU A 77 10.90 -7.81 -10.08
C LEU A 77 10.12 -6.50 -9.93
N LYS A 78 9.57 -6.25 -8.74
CA LYS A 78 8.95 -4.96 -8.40
C LYS A 78 9.98 -3.83 -8.47
N ALA A 79 11.20 -4.05 -7.96
CA ALA A 79 12.30 -3.09 -8.05
C ALA A 79 12.76 -2.85 -9.50
N ALA A 80 12.72 -3.88 -10.36
CA ALA A 80 12.95 -3.77 -11.81
C ALA A 80 11.80 -3.10 -12.59
N GLY A 81 10.72 -2.69 -11.92
CA GLY A 81 9.57 -2.01 -12.53
C GLY A 81 8.48 -2.95 -13.07
N CYS A 82 8.58 -4.26 -12.84
CA CYS A 82 7.51 -5.20 -13.19
C CYS A 82 6.42 -5.20 -12.12
N ALA A 83 5.27 -4.58 -12.43
CA ALA A 83 4.17 -4.42 -11.47
C ALA A 83 3.33 -5.71 -11.24
N ASP A 84 3.35 -6.67 -12.17
CA ASP A 84 2.60 -7.93 -12.07
C ASP A 84 3.42 -9.11 -12.63
N PRO A 85 4.39 -9.63 -11.84
CA PRO A 85 5.25 -10.74 -12.26
C PRO A 85 4.49 -12.03 -12.59
N TRP A 86 3.37 -12.28 -11.91
CA TRP A 86 2.61 -13.51 -12.01
C TRP A 86 1.36 -13.40 -12.90
N ALA A 87 1.15 -12.24 -13.54
CA ALA A 87 -0.01 -11.98 -14.39
C ALA A 87 -1.36 -12.29 -13.73
N MET A 88 -1.49 -12.06 -12.41
CA MET A 88 -2.69 -12.37 -11.63
C MET A 88 -3.60 -11.16 -11.42
N ARG A 89 -3.08 -9.93 -11.55
CA ARG A 89 -3.86 -8.73 -11.21
C ARG A 89 -4.90 -8.38 -12.26
N LYS A 90 -4.59 -8.60 -13.53
CA LYS A 90 -5.46 -8.18 -14.64
C LYS A 90 -5.59 -9.28 -15.68
N PRO A 91 -6.82 -9.55 -16.17
CA PRO A 91 -6.98 -10.40 -17.33
C PRO A 91 -6.30 -9.75 -18.54
N LEU A 92 -5.68 -10.59 -19.38
CA LEU A 92 -5.03 -10.14 -20.60
C LEU A 92 -6.09 -9.55 -21.55
N ARG A 93 -5.85 -8.32 -22.01
CA ARG A 93 -6.73 -7.70 -23.01
C ARG A 93 -6.50 -8.36 -24.36
N ARG A 94 -7.59 -8.71 -25.02
CA ARG A 94 -7.56 -9.21 -26.40
C ARG A 94 -6.98 -8.16 -27.34
N GLY A 95 -6.17 -8.59 -28.30
CA GLY A 95 -5.70 -7.78 -29.42
C GLY A 95 -6.73 -7.77 -30.56
N SER A 96 -6.26 -7.63 -31.79
CA SER A 96 -7.13 -7.71 -32.98
C SER A 96 -7.74 -9.11 -33.16
N GLY A 97 -6.99 -10.16 -32.78
CA GLY A 97 -7.46 -11.55 -32.77
C GLY A 97 -7.80 -12.09 -34.16
N ARG A 98 -7.21 -11.53 -35.21
CA ARG A 98 -7.34 -12.02 -36.59
C ARG A 98 -6.45 -13.25 -36.77
N GLU A 99 -6.69 -14.04 -37.81
CA GLU A 99 -5.85 -15.20 -38.12
C GLU A 99 -4.38 -14.80 -38.38
N ASN A 100 -4.18 -13.70 -39.11
CA ASN A 100 -2.85 -13.14 -39.39
C ASN A 100 -2.22 -12.42 -38.18
N ASP A 101 -3.03 -12.01 -37.20
CA ASP A 101 -2.59 -11.28 -36.00
C ASP A 101 -3.33 -11.83 -34.75
N PRO A 102 -2.99 -13.07 -34.35
CA PRO A 102 -3.65 -13.73 -33.23
C PRO A 102 -3.24 -13.10 -31.90
N THR A 103 -4.11 -13.17 -30.90
CA THR A 103 -3.78 -12.69 -29.55
C THR A 103 -2.72 -13.62 -28.95
N VAL A 104 -1.56 -13.03 -28.61
CA VAL A 104 -0.43 -13.76 -28.01
C VAL A 104 -0.67 -13.99 -26.53
N ILE A 105 -0.60 -15.26 -26.10
CA ILE A 105 -0.75 -15.67 -24.72
C ILE A 105 0.60 -16.17 -24.19
N PRO A 106 1.17 -15.51 -23.17
CA PRO A 106 2.43 -15.96 -22.57
C PRO A 106 2.21 -17.25 -21.78
N SER A 107 3.12 -18.21 -21.84
CA SER A 107 3.08 -19.42 -21.04
C SER A 107 4.48 -19.94 -20.78
N ALA A 108 4.76 -20.46 -19.59
CA ALA A 108 6.01 -21.16 -19.31
C ALA A 108 6.01 -22.62 -19.81
N PHE A 109 4.84 -23.14 -20.15
CA PHE A 109 4.63 -24.51 -20.63
C PHE A 109 4.12 -24.53 -22.06
N ASP A 110 4.21 -25.69 -22.72
CA ASP A 110 3.74 -25.89 -24.09
C ASP A 110 2.20 -25.91 -24.22
N GLY A 111 1.47 -25.92 -23.12
CA GLY A 111 0.01 -25.81 -23.09
C GLY A 111 -0.47 -24.86 -21.99
N ARG A 112 -1.55 -24.11 -22.26
CA ARG A 112 -2.21 -23.23 -21.27
C ARG A 112 -3.72 -23.27 -21.44
N LEU A 113 -4.44 -23.34 -20.32
CA LEU A 113 -5.88 -23.18 -20.31
C LEU A 113 -6.25 -21.70 -20.49
N VAL A 114 -7.10 -21.41 -21.46
CA VAL A 114 -7.51 -20.04 -21.82
C VAL A 114 -9.01 -19.91 -21.70
N GLY A 115 -9.46 -18.92 -20.93
CA GLY A 115 -10.87 -18.54 -20.83
C GLY A 115 -11.15 -17.26 -21.63
N CYS A 116 -11.86 -17.38 -22.75
CA CYS A 116 -12.25 -16.22 -23.54
C CYS A 116 -13.64 -15.75 -23.13
N ILE A 117 -13.76 -14.47 -22.74
CA ILE A 117 -15.04 -13.81 -22.49
C ILE A 117 -15.52 -13.19 -23.80
N CYS A 118 -16.44 -13.87 -24.46
CA CYS A 118 -17.01 -13.44 -25.73
C CYS A 118 -17.96 -12.25 -25.55
N LEU A 119 -18.19 -11.48 -26.62
CA LEU A 119 -19.10 -10.34 -26.56
C LEU A 119 -20.53 -10.86 -26.33
N GLY A 120 -21.20 -10.39 -25.27
CA GLY A 120 -22.58 -10.78 -24.95
C GLY A 120 -22.72 -12.09 -24.17
N ASP A 121 -21.64 -12.84 -23.94
CA ASP A 121 -21.66 -14.07 -23.14
C ASP A 121 -21.42 -13.76 -21.66
N ARG A 122 -22.20 -14.40 -20.78
CA ARG A 122 -22.02 -14.31 -19.32
C ARG A 122 -20.92 -15.24 -18.80
N PHE A 123 -20.61 -16.30 -19.53
CA PHE A 123 -19.67 -17.34 -19.12
C PHE A 123 -18.42 -17.32 -20.01
N ALA A 124 -17.27 -17.57 -19.39
CA ALA A 124 -16.02 -17.74 -20.14
C ALA A 124 -16.04 -19.07 -20.89
N LYS A 125 -15.65 -19.03 -22.16
CA LYS A 125 -15.45 -20.23 -22.96
C LYS A 125 -14.03 -20.71 -22.79
N TRP A 126 -13.88 -21.93 -22.29
CA TRP A 126 -12.58 -22.51 -21.99
C TRP A 126 -12.07 -23.32 -23.16
N MET A 127 -10.79 -23.15 -23.48
CA MET A 127 -10.11 -23.93 -24.49
C MET A 127 -8.68 -24.23 -24.04
N TRP A 128 -8.23 -25.44 -24.35
CA TRP A 128 -6.83 -25.80 -24.23
C TRP A 128 -6.06 -25.22 -25.41
N LEU A 129 -5.09 -24.33 -25.13
CA LEU A 129 -4.22 -23.76 -26.15
C LEU A 129 -2.86 -24.46 -26.07
N GLU A 130 -2.46 -25.06 -27.18
CA GLU A 130 -1.17 -25.75 -27.32
C GLU A 130 -0.19 -24.88 -28.10
N LYS A 131 1.09 -25.17 -27.95
CA LYS A 131 2.17 -24.55 -28.72
C LYS A 131 2.06 -24.91 -30.19
N GLY A 132 2.23 -23.90 -31.05
CA GLY A 132 2.22 -24.07 -32.50
C GLY A 132 1.17 -23.18 -33.16
N ALA A 133 0.30 -23.80 -33.96
CA ALA A 133 -0.69 -23.10 -34.77
C ALA A 133 -1.70 -22.32 -33.89
N PRO A 134 -2.17 -21.15 -34.36
CA PRO A 134 -3.16 -20.38 -33.63
C PRO A 134 -4.48 -21.14 -33.55
N LYS A 135 -5.10 -21.13 -32.38
CA LYS A 135 -6.40 -21.78 -32.13
C LYS A 135 -7.51 -20.73 -32.10
N ARG A 136 -8.60 -21.02 -32.79
CA ARG A 136 -9.77 -20.16 -32.88
C ARG A 136 -10.76 -20.44 -31.74
N CYS A 137 -11.25 -19.38 -31.10
CA CYS A 137 -12.39 -19.44 -30.18
C CYS A 137 -13.72 -19.34 -30.96
N GLU A 138 -14.83 -19.76 -30.34
CA GLU A 138 -16.17 -19.68 -30.92
C GLU A 138 -16.58 -18.25 -31.35
N CYS A 139 -16.07 -17.22 -30.68
CA CYS A 139 -16.30 -15.82 -31.09
C CYS A 139 -15.49 -15.38 -32.32
N GLY A 140 -14.73 -16.28 -32.95
CA GLY A 140 -13.93 -15.99 -34.14
C GLY A 140 -12.53 -15.45 -33.89
N HIS A 141 -12.17 -15.13 -32.65
CA HIS A 141 -10.83 -14.62 -32.33
C HIS A 141 -9.81 -15.75 -32.26
N PHE A 142 -8.61 -15.51 -32.79
CA PHE A 142 -7.48 -16.43 -32.76
C PHE A 142 -6.53 -16.11 -31.60
N PHE A 143 -5.98 -17.18 -31.02
CA PHE A 143 -5.02 -17.13 -29.93
C PHE A 143 -3.81 -17.99 -30.25
N VAL A 144 -2.61 -17.52 -29.91
CA VAL A 144 -1.36 -18.26 -30.09
C VAL A 144 -0.55 -18.24 -28.80
N LEU A 145 0.08 -19.37 -28.48
CA LEU A 145 0.89 -19.50 -27.28
C LEU A 145 2.33 -19.08 -27.56
N LYS A 146 2.88 -18.19 -26.71
CA LYS A 146 4.28 -17.78 -26.74
C LYS A 146 4.98 -18.24 -25.47
N ASN A 147 6.07 -18.98 -25.63
CA ASN A 147 6.87 -19.44 -24.51
C ASN A 147 7.59 -18.25 -23.85
N VAL A 148 7.43 -18.11 -22.53
CA VAL A 148 8.08 -17.09 -21.68
C VAL A 148 8.73 -17.83 -20.51
N PRO A 149 9.98 -17.50 -20.14
CA PRO A 149 10.65 -18.17 -19.03
C PRO A 149 9.84 -18.06 -17.73
N PRO A 150 9.83 -19.12 -16.89
CA PRO A 150 9.21 -19.05 -15.58
C PRO A 150 9.93 -18.03 -14.69
N VAL A 151 9.15 -17.37 -13.84
CA VAL A 151 9.60 -16.41 -12.82
C VAL A 151 10.07 -17.14 -11.56
#